data_AF-A0A937HS38-F1
#
_entry.id   AF-A0A937HS38-F1
#
_cell.length_a   1.000
_cell.length_b   1.000
_cell.length_c   1.000
_cell.angle_alpha   90.00
_cell.angle_beta   90.00
_cell.angle_gamma   90.00
#
_symmetry.space_group_name_H-M   'P 1'
#
loop_
_entity.id
_entity.type
_entity.pdbx_description
1 polymer ?
#
loop_
_entity_poly.entity_id
_entity_poly.type
_entity_poly.pdbx_seq_one_letter_code
_entity_poly.pdbx_strand_id
1 'polypeptide(L)'
;MTAYHFVAASEQFLTVEEPLEEVLRERRRNYAENGKSIDFWLVRQPAFLESEDLNEINGRLPKPAAAVVSTDSTFITFLKLRLEYVLEGRFEAPSSQIPDALASSVG
;
A
#
# COMPACT_ATOMS: atom_id res chain seq x y z
N MET A 1 -13.43 -12.06 -4.92
CA MET A 1 -12.29 -11.15 -5.13
C MET A 1 -12.42 -10.04 -4.10
N THR A 2 -11.32 -9.63 -3.50
CA THR A 2 -11.28 -8.58 -2.49
C THR A 2 -10.76 -7.30 -3.15
N ALA A 3 -11.44 -6.18 -2.91
CA ALA A 3 -10.96 -4.88 -3.36
C ALA A 3 -9.88 -4.38 -2.39
N TYR A 4 -8.69 -4.10 -2.92
CA TYR A 4 -7.59 -3.49 -2.21
C TYR A 4 -7.38 -2.07 -2.72
N HIS A 5 -7.08 -1.18 -1.79
CA HIS A 5 -6.75 0.22 -2.01
C HIS A 5 -5.30 0.42 -1.60
N PHE A 6 -4.59 1.34 -2.27
CA PHE A 6 -3.22 1.63 -1.90
C PHE A 6 -2.82 3.09 -2.11
N VAL A 7 -1.84 3.53 -1.34
CA VAL A 7 -0.95 4.62 -1.71
C VAL A 7 0.44 4.06 -2.03
N ALA A 8 1.08 4.57 -3.07
CA ALA A 8 2.44 4.18 -3.48
C ALA A 8 3.34 5.40 -3.63
N ALA A 9 4.61 5.23 -3.27
CA ALA A 9 5.65 6.23 -3.42
C ALA A 9 7.01 5.54 -3.56
N SER A 10 8.10 6.32 -3.54
CA SER A 10 9.43 5.73 -3.36
C SER A 10 9.49 5.02 -2.00
N GLU A 11 10.24 3.93 -1.94
CA GLU A 11 10.43 3.19 -0.70
C GLU A 11 11.10 4.08 0.37
N GLN A 12 12.11 4.86 -0.03
CA GLN A 12 12.79 5.80 0.85
C GLN A 12 11.82 6.81 1.48
N PHE A 13 10.89 7.36 0.69
CA PHE A 13 9.90 8.30 1.20
C PHE A 13 9.00 7.65 2.28
N LEU A 14 8.47 6.45 2.00
CA LEU A 14 7.55 5.76 2.93
C LEU A 14 8.23 5.13 4.15
N THR A 15 9.55 4.97 4.15
CA THR A 15 10.28 4.25 5.22
C THR A 15 11.30 5.08 5.99
N VAL A 16 11.76 6.21 5.42
CA VAL A 16 12.82 7.03 6.02
C VAL A 16 12.39 8.48 6.18
N GLU A 17 11.79 9.08 5.15
CA GLU A 17 11.51 10.52 5.14
C GLU A 17 10.23 10.88 5.90
N GLU A 18 9.18 10.07 5.76
CA GLU A 18 7.92 10.26 6.46
C GLU A 18 7.86 9.44 7.76
N PRO A 19 7.24 9.97 8.83
CA PRO A 19 7.02 9.24 10.08
C PRO A 19 5.85 8.23 9.97
N LEU A 20 5.80 7.47 8.87
CA LEU A 20 4.72 6.53 8.56
C LEU A 20 4.73 5.31 9.49
N GLU A 21 5.91 4.88 9.95
CA GLU A 21 6.04 3.76 10.89
C GLU A 21 5.19 3.97 12.16
N GLU A 22 5.23 5.18 12.71
CA GLU A 22 4.48 5.56 13.92
C GLU A 22 2.97 5.46 13.66
N VAL A 23 2.49 6.00 12.53
CA VAL A 23 1.08 5.95 12.14
C VAL A 23 0.60 4.49 12.04
N LEU A 24 1.38 3.63 11.39
CA LEU A 24 1.02 2.22 11.24
C LEU A 24 1.10 1.45 12.56
N ARG A 25 2.07 1.78 13.43
CA ARG A 25 2.20 1.17 14.77
C ARG A 25 1.01 1.53 15.65
N GLU A 26 0.64 2.79 15.70
CA GLU A 26 -0.49 3.26 16.50
C GLU A 26 -1.81 2.70 15.98
N ARG A 27 -2.00 2.61 14.65
CA ARG A 27 -3.17 1.96 14.06
C ARG A 27 -3.25 0.47 14.43
N ARG A 28 -2.12 -0.26 14.41
CA ARG A 28 -2.07 -1.67 14.84
C ARG A 28 -2.47 -1.82 16.31
N ARG A 29 -1.97 -0.94 17.19
CA ARG A 29 -2.34 -0.90 18.61
C ARG A 29 -3.84 -0.66 18.78
N ASN A 30 -4.40 0.34 18.11
CA ASN A 30 -5.83 0.61 18.14
C ASN A 30 -6.67 -0.59 17.67
N TYR A 31 -6.26 -1.27 16.60
CA TYR A 31 -6.94 -2.47 16.13
C TYR A 31 -6.93 -3.60 17.18
N ALA A 32 -5.77 -3.85 17.81
CA ALA A 32 -5.65 -4.85 18.86
C ALA A 32 -6.52 -4.53 20.08
N GLU A 33 -6.52 -3.28 20.54
CA GLU A 33 -7.34 -2.80 21.66
C GLU A 33 -8.85 -2.91 21.39
N ASN A 34 -9.26 -2.87 20.11
CA ASN A 34 -10.66 -2.94 19.70
C ASN A 34 -11.06 -4.30 19.09
N GLY A 35 -10.20 -5.32 19.18
CA GLY A 35 -10.50 -6.66 18.66
C GLY A 35 -10.68 -6.72 17.14
N LYS A 36 -10.08 -5.79 16.39
CA LYS A 36 -10.13 -5.74 14.92
C LYS A 36 -8.99 -6.53 14.30
N SER A 37 -9.29 -7.27 13.23
CA SER A 37 -8.27 -7.92 12.41
C SER A 37 -7.53 -6.90 11.57
N ILE A 38 -6.21 -7.04 11.44
CA ILE A 38 -5.40 -6.17 10.58
C ILE A 38 -5.81 -6.32 9.13
N ASP A 39 -6.05 -5.19 8.49
CA ASP A 39 -6.47 -5.09 7.09
C ASP A 39 -5.62 -4.08 6.31
N PHE A 40 -4.39 -3.80 6.79
CA PHE A 40 -3.45 -2.89 6.16
C PHE A 40 -1.99 -3.36 6.32
N TRP A 41 -1.17 -3.10 5.30
CA TRP A 41 0.22 -3.56 5.23
C TRP A 41 1.10 -2.55 4.50
N LEU A 42 2.37 -2.43 4.92
CA LEU A 42 3.42 -1.79 4.12
C LEU A 42 4.10 -2.89 3.30
N VAL A 43 4.04 -2.78 1.97
CA VAL A 43 4.63 -3.74 1.02
C VAL A 43 5.77 -3.04 0.28
N ARG A 44 6.99 -3.56 0.42
CA ARG A 44 8.16 -3.10 -0.32
C ARG A 44 8.20 -3.79 -1.68
N GLN A 45 8.52 -3.02 -2.73
CA GLN A 45 8.55 -3.50 -4.13
C GLN A 45 7.34 -4.39 -4.46
N PRO A 46 6.10 -3.88 -4.34
CA PRO A 46 4.91 -4.69 -4.47
C PRO A 46 4.75 -5.27 -5.88
N ALA A 47 4.61 -6.58 -5.99
CA ALA A 47 4.49 -7.29 -7.26
C ALA A 47 3.24 -6.90 -8.05
N PHE A 48 2.16 -6.50 -7.35
CA PHE A 48 0.93 -6.07 -8.03
C PHE A 48 1.12 -4.86 -8.94
N LEU A 49 2.15 -4.02 -8.71
CA LEU A 49 2.45 -2.87 -9.58
C LEU A 49 2.90 -3.29 -10.98
N GLU A 50 3.30 -4.55 -11.17
CA GLU A 50 3.68 -5.12 -12.47
C GLU A 50 2.46 -5.55 -13.31
N SER A 51 1.24 -5.49 -12.76
CA SER A 51 0.02 -5.75 -13.51
C SER A 51 -0.24 -4.69 -14.59
N GLU A 52 -0.88 -5.09 -15.68
CA GLU A 52 -1.12 -4.22 -16.84
C GLU A 52 -1.98 -3.01 -16.47
N ASP A 53 -2.97 -3.21 -15.60
CA ASP A 53 -3.89 -2.17 -15.12
C ASP A 53 -3.19 -1.06 -14.33
N LEU A 54 -2.00 -1.33 -13.78
CA LEU A 54 -1.26 -0.40 -12.94
C LEU A 54 0.00 0.17 -13.62
N ASN A 55 0.23 -0.14 -14.91
CA ASN A 55 1.39 0.32 -15.66
C ASN A 55 1.60 1.84 -15.63
N GLU A 56 0.51 2.63 -15.74
CA GLU A 56 0.61 4.09 -15.71
C GLU A 56 1.09 4.60 -14.34
N ILE A 57 0.53 4.06 -13.25
CA ILE A 57 0.95 4.39 -11.89
C ILE A 57 2.40 3.94 -11.69
N ASN A 58 2.71 2.71 -12.10
CA ASN A 58 4.01 2.09 -11.93
C ASN A 58 5.13 2.88 -12.63
N GLY A 59 4.88 3.37 -13.84
CA GLY A 59 5.82 4.17 -14.64
C GLY A 59 6.10 5.57 -14.08
N ARG A 60 5.24 6.09 -13.19
CA ARG A 60 5.41 7.39 -12.54
C ARG A 60 6.14 7.32 -11.20
N LEU A 61 6.27 6.13 -10.61
CA LEU A 61 6.87 5.95 -9.29
C LEU A 61 8.39 5.94 -9.36
N PRO A 62 9.09 6.70 -8.49
CA PRO A 62 10.51 6.48 -8.27
C PRO A 62 10.77 5.05 -7.77
N LYS A 63 11.91 4.48 -8.18
CA LYS A 63 12.30 3.10 -7.84
C LYS A 63 13.51 3.08 -6.89
N PRO A 64 13.56 2.14 -5.93
CA PRO A 64 12.52 1.15 -5.60
C PRO A 64 11.25 1.81 -5.02
N ALA A 65 10.09 1.25 -5.33
CA ALA A 65 8.80 1.72 -4.84
C ALA A 65 8.31 0.88 -3.67
N ALA A 66 7.49 1.47 -2.81
CA ALA A 66 6.72 0.77 -1.79
C ALA A 66 5.27 1.26 -1.81
N ALA A 67 4.39 0.48 -1.19
CA ALA A 67 2.98 0.83 -1.06
C ALA A 67 2.44 0.50 0.33
N VAL A 68 1.53 1.35 0.82
CA VAL A 68 0.61 0.95 1.90
C VAL A 68 -0.66 0.44 1.25
N VAL A 69 -1.01 -0.81 1.52
CA VAL A 69 -2.17 -1.51 0.95
C VAL A 69 -3.18 -1.74 2.07
N SER A 70 -4.46 -1.56 1.80
CA SER A 70 -5.54 -1.87 2.76
C SER A 70 -6.86 -2.19 2.06
N THR A 71 -7.74 -2.95 2.73
CA THR A 71 -9.14 -3.08 2.29
C THR A 71 -10.02 -1.92 2.77
N ASP A 72 -9.52 -1.04 3.64
CA ASP A 72 -10.17 0.18 4.09
C ASP A 72 -9.80 1.35 3.16
N SER A 73 -10.70 1.69 2.24
CA SER A 73 -10.51 2.83 1.32
C SER A 73 -10.38 4.17 2.06
N THR A 74 -11.08 4.34 3.18
CA THR A 74 -11.03 5.59 3.96
C THR A 74 -9.65 5.80 4.56
N PHE A 75 -9.01 4.73 5.02
CA PHE A 75 -7.62 4.80 5.49
C PHE A 75 -6.64 5.19 4.39
N ILE A 76 -6.80 4.64 3.19
CA ILE A 76 -5.94 4.98 2.05
C ILE A 76 -6.14 6.43 1.60
N THR A 77 -7.38 6.92 1.54
CA THR A 77 -7.64 8.33 1.25
C THR A 77 -7.06 9.25 2.32
N PHE A 78 -7.13 8.86 3.62
CA PHE A 78 -6.45 9.60 4.69
C PHE A 78 -4.93 9.69 4.45
N LEU A 79 -4.28 8.59 4.09
CA LEU A 79 -2.85 8.60 3.77
C LEU A 79 -2.54 9.46 2.54
N LYS A 80 -3.37 9.41 1.50
CA LYS A 80 -3.21 10.25 0.31
C LYS A 80 -3.22 11.74 0.65
N LEU A 81 -4.15 12.16 1.52
CA LEU A 81 -4.23 13.55 1.98
C LEU A 81 -3.05 13.93 2.89
N ARG A 82 -2.58 13.00 3.73
CA ARG A 82 -1.51 13.27 4.70
C ARG A 82 -0.11 13.32 4.10
N LEU A 83 0.16 12.48 3.10
CA LEU A 83 1.49 12.28 2.55
C LEU A 83 1.78 13.12 1.30
N GLU A 84 0.76 13.75 0.71
CA GLU A 84 0.78 14.65 -0.47
C GLU A 84 1.41 14.04 -1.74
N TYR A 85 2.70 13.70 -1.71
CA TYR A 85 3.55 13.20 -2.79
C TYR A 85 3.46 11.68 -3.04
N VAL A 86 2.25 11.12 -2.87
CA VAL A 86 1.98 9.71 -3.14
C VAL A 86 0.96 9.53 -4.28
N LEU A 87 1.02 8.42 -4.99
CA LEU A 87 -0.01 8.03 -5.95
C LEU A 87 -1.03 7.12 -5.25
N GLU A 88 -2.31 7.30 -5.52
CA GLU A 88 -3.40 6.46 -4.99
C GLU A 88 -3.93 5.55 -6.11
N GLY A 89 -4.33 4.34 -5.77
CA GLY A 89 -4.95 3.40 -6.69
C GLY A 89 -5.73 2.31 -5.98
N ARG A 90 -6.30 1.40 -6.77
CA ARG A 90 -7.01 0.22 -6.30
C ARG A 90 -6.86 -0.94 -7.28
N PHE A 91 -7.01 -2.16 -6.80
CA PHE A 91 -7.03 -3.36 -7.61
C PHE A 91 -7.85 -4.45 -6.92
N GLU A 92 -8.16 -5.53 -7.65
CA GLU A 92 -8.80 -6.71 -7.08
C GLU A 92 -7.85 -7.91 -7.06
N ALA A 93 -7.85 -8.65 -5.96
CA ALA A 93 -7.05 -9.86 -5.81
C ALA A 93 -7.77 -10.92 -4.95
N PRO A 94 -7.45 -12.22 -5.11
CA PRO A 94 -6.56 -12.77 -6.13
C PRO A 94 -7.16 -12.67 -7.55
N SER A 95 -6.30 -12.48 -8.55
CA SER A 95 -6.62 -12.48 -9.98
C SER A 95 -5.50 -13.17 -10.78
N SER A 96 -5.67 -13.36 -12.10
CA SER A 96 -4.63 -13.96 -12.95
C SER A 96 -3.37 -13.10 -13.05
N GLN A 97 -3.50 -11.77 -12.94
CA GLN A 97 -2.36 -10.84 -12.96
C GLN A 97 -1.83 -10.53 -11.56
N ILE A 98 -2.67 -10.64 -10.53
CA ILE A 98 -2.32 -10.36 -9.13
C ILE A 98 -2.75 -11.55 -8.26
N PRO A 99 -1.97 -12.64 -8.21
CA PRO A 99 -2.32 -13.82 -7.42
C PRO A 99 -2.29 -13.56 -5.91
N ASP A 100 -1.42 -12.63 -5.47
CA ASP A 100 -1.27 -12.22 -4.08
C ASP A 100 -1.15 -10.69 -4.01
N ALA A 101 -2.06 -10.07 -3.25
CA ALA A 101 -2.11 -8.63 -3.06
C ALA A 101 -0.90 -8.06 -2.30
N LEU A 102 -0.22 -8.89 -1.52
CA LEU A 102 0.83 -8.48 -0.58
C LEU A 102 2.22 -9.02 -0.95
N ALA A 103 2.34 -9.68 -2.10
CA ALA A 103 3.61 -10.20 -2.58
C ALA A 103 4.62 -9.07 -2.87
N SER A 104 5.87 -9.30 -2.48
CA SER A 104 7.01 -8.47 -2.81
C SER A 104 7.78 -9.08 -3.98
N SER A 105 8.26 -8.26 -4.91
CA SER A 105 9.15 -8.66 -6.01
C SER A 105 10.60 -8.86 -5.57
N VAL A 106 10.93 -8.67 -4.29
CA VAL A 106 12.26 -9.01 -3.75
C VAL A 106 12.36 -10.53 -3.62
N GLY A 107 13.17 -11.14 -4.48
CA GLY A 107 13.54 -12.56 -4.41
C GLY A 107 14.50 -12.88 -3.27
#